data_AF-A0A840AYI3-F1
#
_entry.id   AF-A0A840AYI3-F1
#
_cell.length_a   1.000
_cell.length_b   1.000
_cell.length_c   1.000
_cell.angle_alpha   90.00
_cell.angle_beta   90.00
_cell.angle_gamma   90.00
#
_symmetry.space_group_name_H-M   'P 1'
#
loop_
_entity.id
_entity.type
_entity.pdbx_description
1 polymer ?
#
loop_
_entity_poly.entity_id
_entity_poly.type
_entity_poly.pdbx_seq_one_letter_code
_entity_poly.pdbx_strand_id
1 'polypeptide(L)'
;MRGTGPAEINLLPLLEAERSRYQRDGALTLDVEGQECLRGLTRPESVEYVELARRGLDNDDAAFLRYILLGDRHAAATVKAHR
;
A
#
# COMPACT_ATOMS: atom_id res chain seq x y z
N MET A 1 0.93 -22.07 -29.65
CA MET A 1 0.16 -21.68 -28.45
C MET A 1 1.16 -21.36 -27.35
N ARG A 2 1.43 -20.09 -27.05
CA ARG A 2 2.38 -19.71 -25.99
C ARG A 2 1.62 -19.66 -24.67
N GLY A 3 2.10 -20.39 -23.67
CA GLY A 3 1.53 -20.43 -22.33
C GLY A 3 1.63 -19.07 -21.67
N THR A 4 0.48 -18.52 -21.31
CA THR A 4 0.38 -17.49 -20.27
C THR A 4 0.53 -18.21 -18.94
N GLY A 5 1.76 -18.35 -18.45
CA GLY A 5 1.99 -18.61 -17.03
C GLY A 5 1.33 -17.49 -16.21
N PRO A 6 0.87 -17.75 -14.97
CA PRO A 6 0.31 -16.68 -14.14
C PRO A 6 1.36 -15.58 -14.04
N ALA A 7 1.00 -14.35 -14.40
CA ALA A 7 1.87 -13.20 -14.17
C ALA A 7 2.24 -13.19 -12.68
N GLU A 8 3.53 -13.25 -12.37
CA GLU A 8 4.00 -13.26 -10.99
C GLU A 8 3.59 -11.93 -10.34
N ILE A 9 2.66 -11.99 -9.38
CA ILE A 9 2.20 -10.82 -8.67
C ILE A 9 3.34 -10.35 -7.78
N ASN A 10 3.84 -9.12 -8.02
CA ASN A 10 4.88 -8.53 -7.19
C ASN A 10 4.26 -7.92 -5.92
N LEU A 11 4.31 -8.68 -4.82
CA LEU A 11 3.67 -8.34 -3.55
C LEU A 11 4.38 -7.19 -2.80
N LEU A 12 3.63 -6.44 -1.98
CA LEU A 12 4.24 -5.46 -1.06
C LEU A 12 5.08 -6.20 -0.02
N PRO A 13 6.23 -5.65 0.40
CA PRO A 13 7.11 -6.24 1.41
C PRO A 13 6.52 -6.03 2.82
N LEU A 14 5.33 -6.59 3.06
CA LEU A 14 4.58 -6.49 4.30
C LEU A 14 4.97 -7.62 5.25
N LEU A 15 5.04 -7.31 6.54
CA LEU A 15 5.03 -8.30 7.61
C LEU A 15 3.66 -8.98 7.66
N GLU A 16 3.60 -10.19 8.22
CA GLU A 16 2.37 -10.98 8.27
C GLU A 16 1.19 -10.23 8.93
N ALA A 17 1.46 -9.54 10.04
CA ALA A 17 0.47 -8.74 10.74
C ALA A 17 -0.04 -7.55 9.90
N GLU A 18 0.86 -6.87 9.17
CA GLU A 18 0.52 -5.75 8.29
C GLU A 18 -0.31 -6.24 7.10
N ARG A 19 0.09 -7.35 6.48
CA ARG A 19 -0.65 -7.98 5.38
C ARG A 19 -2.06 -8.34 5.82
N SER A 20 -2.18 -9.01 6.98
CA SER A 20 -3.47 -9.40 7.54
C SER A 20 -4.38 -8.19 7.79
N ARG A 21 -3.82 -7.08 8.28
CA ARG A 21 -4.54 -5.82 8.48
C ARG A 21 -5.03 -5.25 7.15
N TYR A 22 -4.14 -5.02 6.19
CA TYR A 22 -4.52 -4.40 4.91
C TYR A 22 -5.46 -5.27 4.08
N GLN A 23 -5.35 -6.60 4.18
CA GLN A 23 -6.32 -7.52 3.57
C GLN A 23 -7.71 -7.38 4.18
N ARG A 24 -7.79 -7.33 5.52
CA ARG A 24 -9.07 -7.15 6.23
C ARG A 24 -9.74 -5.82 5.88
N ASP A 25 -8.94 -4.77 5.73
CA ASP A 25 -9.42 -3.43 5.40
C ASP A 25 -9.80 -3.28 3.91
N GLY A 26 -9.52 -4.29 3.07
CA GLY A 26 -9.69 -4.22 1.62
C GLY A 26 -8.74 -3.21 0.95
N ALA A 27 -7.64 -2.88 1.61
CA ALA A 27 -6.71 -1.81 1.28
C ALA A 27 -5.73 -2.17 0.15
N LEU A 28 -5.53 -3.45 -0.14
CA LEU A 28 -4.62 -3.94 -1.18
C LEU A 28 -5.30 -3.94 -2.56
N THR A 29 -4.56 -3.53 -3.59
CA THR A 29 -4.96 -3.58 -5.00
C THR A 29 -3.75 -3.87 -5.87
N LEU A 30 -3.98 -4.16 -7.17
CA LEU A 30 -2.93 -4.21 -8.17
C LEU A 30 -2.93 -2.93 -9.00
N ASP A 31 -1.76 -2.44 -9.38
CA ASP A 31 -1.61 -1.38 -10.37
C ASP A 31 -1.68 -1.93 -11.82
N VAL A 32 -1.49 -1.05 -12.81
CA VAL A 32 -1.56 -1.39 -14.24
C VAL A 32 -0.44 -2.34 -14.68
N GLU A 33 0.64 -2.44 -13.89
CA GLU A 33 1.78 -3.31 -14.14
C GLU A 33 1.66 -4.64 -13.35
N GLY A 34 0.55 -4.85 -12.64
CA GLY A 34 0.29 -6.05 -11.84
C GLY A 34 1.06 -6.07 -10.51
N GLN A 35 1.53 -4.92 -10.04
CA GLN A 35 2.23 -4.81 -8.76
C GLN A 35 1.24 -4.51 -7.63
N GLU A 36 1.40 -5.18 -6.49
CA GLU A 36 0.57 -4.93 -5.32
C GLU A 36 0.90 -3.54 -4.75
N CYS A 37 -0.12 -2.73 -4.50
CA CYS A 37 -0.03 -1.43 -3.87
C CYS A 37 -1.22 -1.19 -2.93
N LEU A 38 -1.10 -0.16 -2.08
CA LEU A 38 -2.20 0.32 -1.26
C LEU A 38 -3.13 1.19 -2.11
N ARG A 39 -4.44 1.01 -1.98
CA ARG A 39 -5.44 1.80 -2.73
C ARG A 39 -5.18 3.29 -2.55
N GLY A 40 -5.21 4.05 -3.66
CA GLY A 40 -4.97 5.49 -3.66
C GLY A 40 -3.50 5.91 -3.68
N LEU A 41 -2.58 4.94 -3.55
CA LEU A 41 -1.14 5.14 -3.62
C LEU A 41 -0.56 4.36 -4.81
N THR A 42 0.51 4.88 -5.37
CA THR A 42 1.37 4.13 -6.29
C THR A 42 2.18 3.07 -5.52
N ARG A 43 2.81 2.14 -6.24
CA ARG A 43 3.69 1.15 -5.62
C ARG A 43 4.82 1.79 -4.77
N PRO A 44 5.60 2.77 -5.27
CA PRO A 44 6.63 3.42 -4.46
C PRO A 44 6.06 4.11 -3.21
N GLU A 45 4.94 4.83 -3.35
CA GLU A 45 4.27 5.50 -2.23
C GLU A 45 3.75 4.51 -1.19
N SER A 46 3.32 3.32 -1.61
CA SER A 46 2.86 2.26 -0.71
C SER A 46 4.00 1.70 0.13
N VAL A 47 5.18 1.51 -0.48
CA VAL A 47 6.39 1.09 0.23
C VAL A 47 6.82 2.18 1.22
N GLU A 48 6.87 3.43 0.77
CA GLU A 48 7.21 4.59 1.61
C GLU A 48 6.26 4.71 2.82
N TYR A 49 4.95 4.60 2.60
CA TYR A 49 3.96 4.65 3.67
C TYR A 49 4.15 3.54 4.70
N VAL A 50 4.41 2.30 4.26
CA VAL A 50 4.68 1.16 5.16
C VAL A 50 5.95 1.38 5.97
N GLU A 51 7.02 1.87 5.35
CA GLU A 51 8.27 2.17 6.05
C GLU A 51 8.08 3.28 7.09
N LEU A 52 7.36 4.35 6.75
CA LEU A 52 7.02 5.42 7.69
C LEU A 52 6.14 4.91 8.84
N ALA A 53 5.14 4.06 8.55
CA ALA A 53 4.29 3.45 9.57
C ALA A 53 5.08 2.61 10.58
N ARG A 54 6.14 1.90 10.11
CA ARG A 54 7.02 1.09 10.95
C ARG A 54 7.93 1.92 11.85
N ARG A 55 8.42 3.06 11.34
CA ARG A 55 9.25 3.99 12.13
C ARG A 55 8.47 4.69 13.25
N GLY A 56 7.15 4.82 13.09
CA GLY A 56 6.30 5.45 14.09
C GLY A 56 6.58 6.95 14.23
N LEU A 57 6.53 7.48 15.45
CA LEU A 57 6.76 8.89 15.76
C LEU A 57 8.25 9.27 15.85
N ASP A 58 9.15 8.31 15.63
CA ASP A 58 10.61 8.53 15.64
C ASP A 58 11.10 8.94 14.25
N ASN A 59 10.50 10.00 13.70
CA ASN A 59 10.82 10.55 12.39
C ASN A 59 10.82 12.08 12.42
N ASP A 60 11.54 12.70 11.47
CA ASP A 60 11.55 14.16 11.34
C ASP A 60 10.18 14.70 10.88
N ASP A 61 9.96 16.00 11.07
CA ASP A 61 8.69 16.67 10.73
C ASP A 61 8.28 16.45 9.27
N ALA A 62 9.24 16.38 8.34
CA ALA A 62 8.94 16.19 6.92
C ALA A 62 8.45 14.76 6.65
N ALA A 63 9.10 13.76 7.23
CA ALA A 63 8.69 12.36 7.18
C ALA A 63 7.32 12.14 7.85
N PHE A 64 7.06 12.82 8.97
CA PHE A 64 5.76 12.79 9.63
C PHE A 64 4.66 13.38 8.74
N LEU A 65 4.86 14.58 8.18
CA LEU A 65 3.89 15.20 7.26
C LEU A 65 3.65 14.34 6.01
N ARG A 66 4.70 13.69 5.50
CA ARG A 66 4.61 12.76 4.38
C ARG A 66 3.77 11.54 4.73
N TYR A 67 3.95 10.98 5.92
CA TYR A 67 3.13 9.85 6.41
C TYR A 67 1.65 10.22 6.48
N ILE A 68 1.33 11.40 7.03
CA ILE A 68 -0.05 11.90 7.10
C ILE A 68 -0.65 12.07 5.69
N LEU A 69 0.07 12.73 4.78
CA LEU A 69 -0.39 12.95 3.41
C LEU A 69 -0.72 11.64 2.67
N LEU A 70 0.16 10.63 2.80
CA LEU A 70 -0.06 9.32 2.18
C LEU A 70 -1.22 8.57 2.86
N GLY A 71 -1.33 8.67 4.18
CA GLY A 71 -2.44 8.11 4.95
C GLY A 71 -3.79 8.69 4.53
N ASP A 72 -3.89 10.01 4.36
CA ASP A 72 -5.12 10.69 3.93
C ASP A 72 -5.56 10.25 2.53
N ARG A 73 -4.63 10.18 1.58
CA ARG A 73 -4.90 9.68 0.23
C ARG A 73 -5.38 8.23 0.25
N HIS A 74 -4.72 7.39 1.04
CA HIS A 74 -5.08 5.99 1.19
C HIS A 74 -6.47 5.81 1.82
N ALA A 75 -6.76 6.55 2.89
CA ALA A 75 -8.06 6.54 3.56
C ALA A 75 -9.19 7.00 2.61
N ALA A 76 -8.98 8.10 1.90
CA ALA A 76 -9.96 8.62 0.95
C ALA A 76 -10.29 7.63 -0.18
N ALA A 77 -9.29 6.88 -0.67
CA ALA A 77 -9.50 5.86 -1.69
C ALA A 77 -10.20 4.61 -1.15
N THR A 78 -9.89 4.22 0.10
CA THR A 78 -10.48 3.03 0.74
C THR A 78 -11.95 3.25 1.10
N VAL A 79 -12.32 4.43 1.61
CA VAL A 79 -13.73 4.79 1.88
C VAL A 79 -14.60 4.76 0.63
N LYS A 80 -14.07 5.20 -0.52
CA LYS A 80 -14.80 5.15 -1.80
C LYS A 80 -15.03 3.73 -2.30
N ALA A 81 -14.16 2.78 -1.96
CA ALA A 81 -14.28 1.39 -2.40
C ALA A 81 -15.37 0.61 -1.62
N HIS A 82 -15.78 1.10 -0.45
CA HIS A 82 -16.82 0.50 0.41
C HIS A 82 -18.22 1.12 0.20
N ARG A 83 -18.36 2.11 -0.69
CA ARG A 83 -19.66 2.67 -1.12
C ARG A 83 -20.11 2.05 -2.42
#